data_AF-A0A0E3ZTK3-F1
#
_entry.id   AF-A0A0E3ZTK3-F1
#
_cell.length_a   1.000
_cell.length_b   1.000
_cell.length_c   1.000
_cell.angle_alpha   90.00
_cell.angle_beta   90.00
_cell.angle_gamma   90.00
#
_symmetry.space_group_name_H-M   'P 1'
#
loop_
_entity.id
_entity.type
_entity.pdbx_description
1 polymer ?
#
loop_
_entity_poly.entity_id
_entity_poly.type
_entity_poly.pdbx_seq_one_letter_code
_entity_poly.pdbx_strand_id
1 'polypeptide(L)'
;MQEKLHNDFALGIIDKDKVILKYVSEFDLIVDVPNNLQLFKHPTRHHYLIFICPAPEKWMIATAEEAGLSLTDFGLPHDFEKLSKITKTSKSENDDPYSPNFQQLFKEIGRREPRSWLVLSFWIRHLKSTPYLVDLKFIGEETNRLLDQA
;
A
#
# COMPACT_ATOMS: atom_id res chain seq x y z
N MET A 1 13.56 -9.44 6.91
CA MET A 1 12.55 -10.47 6.65
C MET A 1 13.21 -11.83 6.44
N GLN A 2 14.08 -11.98 5.43
CA GLN A 2 14.66 -13.26 5.02
C GLN A 2 15.37 -14.07 6.13
N GLU A 3 16.13 -13.40 7.01
CA GLU A 3 16.91 -14.07 8.07
C GLU A 3 16.17 -14.05 9.42
N LYS A 4 15.80 -12.86 9.91
CA LYS A 4 15.25 -12.67 11.26
C LYS A 4 13.81 -13.17 11.47
N LEU A 5 13.02 -13.27 10.39
CA LEU A 5 11.60 -13.65 10.46
C LEU A 5 11.33 -14.97 9.71
N HIS A 6 12.35 -15.79 9.47
CA HIS A 6 12.26 -16.97 8.61
C HIS A 6 11.02 -17.86 8.86
N ASN A 7 10.67 -18.07 10.13
CA ASN A 7 9.54 -18.90 10.56
C ASN A 7 8.32 -18.10 11.02
N ASP A 8 8.41 -16.77 10.99
CA ASP A 8 7.38 -15.88 11.49
C ASP A 8 6.60 -15.26 10.34
N PHE A 9 5.41 -14.77 10.67
CA PHE A 9 4.67 -13.92 9.75
C PHE A 9 5.43 -12.62 9.47
N ALA A 10 5.47 -12.23 8.19
CA ALA A 10 6.00 -10.94 7.79
C ALA A 10 5.20 -10.32 6.66
N LEU A 11 4.89 -9.03 6.80
CA LEU A 11 4.23 -8.23 5.77
C LEU A 11 5.12 -7.03 5.44
N GLY A 12 5.54 -6.92 4.19
CA GLY A 12 6.23 -5.75 3.66
C GLY A 12 5.31 -4.92 2.78
N ILE A 13 5.33 -3.60 2.93
CA ILE A 13 4.71 -2.67 1.98
C ILE A 13 5.86 -1.98 1.25
N ILE A 14 5.90 -2.11 -0.07
CA ILE A 14 7.06 -1.74 -0.89
C ILE A 14 6.62 -0.78 -2.00
N ASP A 15 7.46 0.20 -2.26
CA ASP A 15 7.39 1.03 -3.45
C ASP A 15 7.91 0.26 -4.67
N LYS A 16 7.11 0.16 -5.74
CA LYS A 16 7.51 -0.51 -6.98
C LYS A 16 8.64 0.22 -7.73
N ASP A 17 8.98 1.46 -7.36
CA ASP A 17 10.01 2.27 -8.01
C ASP A 17 11.46 1.87 -7.65
N LYS A 18 11.66 0.98 -6.66
CA LYS A 18 13.01 0.58 -6.20
C LYS A 18 13.51 -0.68 -6.88
N VAL A 19 14.83 -0.75 -7.02
CA VAL A 19 15.59 -1.93 -7.45
C VAL A 19 14.99 -3.17 -6.80
N ILE A 20 14.41 -4.03 -7.63
CA ILE A 20 13.78 -5.27 -7.19
C ILE A 20 14.88 -6.11 -6.54
N LEU A 21 14.87 -6.16 -5.20
CA LEU A 21 15.81 -6.99 -4.45
C LEU A 21 15.66 -8.44 -4.94
N LYS A 22 16.76 -9.18 -5.03
CA LYS A 22 16.74 -10.59 -5.45
C LYS A 22 15.69 -11.40 -4.67
N TYR A 23 15.49 -11.10 -3.39
CA TYR A 23 14.49 -11.74 -2.54
C TYR A 23 13.05 -11.57 -3.04
N VAL A 24 12.69 -10.46 -3.70
CA VAL A 24 11.35 -10.25 -4.27
C VAL A 24 11.06 -11.24 -5.40
N SER A 25 12.08 -11.64 -6.17
CA SER A 25 11.92 -12.63 -7.24
C SER A 25 11.58 -14.03 -6.74
N GLU A 26 11.65 -14.27 -5.43
CA GLU A 26 11.24 -15.53 -4.80
C GLU A 26 9.73 -15.56 -4.46
N PHE A 27 8.98 -14.50 -4.74
CA PHE A 27 7.55 -14.40 -4.42
C PHE A 27 6.67 -14.58 -5.66
N ASP A 28 5.53 -15.23 -5.45
CA ASP A 28 4.49 -15.40 -6.46
C ASP A 28 3.47 -14.27 -6.36
N LEU A 29 3.08 -13.72 -7.52
CA LEU A 29 1.99 -12.76 -7.62
C LEU A 29 0.66 -13.48 -7.32
N ILE A 30 -0.10 -12.97 -6.35
CA ILE A 30 -1.40 -13.51 -5.94
C ILE A 30 -2.54 -12.67 -6.50
N VAL A 31 -2.44 -11.34 -6.36
CA VAL A 31 -3.44 -10.41 -6.86
C VAL A 31 -2.77 -9.20 -7.49
N ASP A 32 -3.27 -8.79 -8.65
CA ASP A 32 -2.86 -7.58 -9.36
C ASP A 32 -4.06 -6.65 -9.53
N VAL A 33 -4.00 -5.48 -8.89
CA VAL A 33 -4.92 -4.38 -9.12
C VAL A 33 -4.20 -3.36 -10.00
N PRO A 34 -4.54 -3.28 -11.30
CA PRO A 34 -3.79 -2.47 -12.26
C PRO A 34 -3.62 -1.01 -11.83
N ASN A 35 -2.39 -0.49 -11.96
CA ASN A 35 -2.01 0.88 -11.58
C ASN A 35 -2.35 1.26 -10.12
N ASN A 36 -2.43 0.28 -9.22
CA ASN A 36 -2.86 0.50 -7.85
C ASN A 36 -2.00 -0.30 -6.86
N LEU A 37 -2.31 -1.59 -6.70
CA LEU A 37 -1.71 -2.45 -5.69
C LEU A 37 -1.44 -3.84 -6.23
N GLN A 38 -0.36 -4.47 -5.77
CA GLN A 38 -0.08 -5.87 -6.07
C GLN A 38 0.23 -6.63 -4.80
N LEU A 39 -0.35 -7.82 -4.63
CA LEU A 39 -0.08 -8.71 -3.51
C LEU A 39 0.75 -9.89 -3.98
N PHE A 40 1.86 -10.11 -3.29
CA PHE A 40 2.78 -11.21 -3.52
C PHE A 40 2.91 -12.08 -2.27
N LYS A 41 3.14 -13.38 -2.47
CA LYS A 41 3.33 -14.36 -1.40
C LYS A 41 4.55 -15.23 -1.68
N HIS A 42 5.39 -15.40 -0.66
CA HIS A 42 6.47 -16.37 -0.71
C HIS A 42 5.89 -17.80 -0.74
N PRO A 43 6.36 -18.71 -1.61
CA PRO A 43 5.75 -20.02 -1.80
C PRO A 43 5.76 -20.86 -0.53
N THR A 44 6.87 -20.83 0.21
CA THR A 44 7.09 -21.71 1.38
C THR A 44 7.02 -21.02 2.75
N ARG A 45 6.94 -19.69 2.81
CA ARG A 45 7.01 -18.91 4.07
C ARG A 45 5.77 -18.05 4.25
N HIS A 46 5.44 -17.69 5.48
CA HIS A 46 4.32 -16.78 5.82
C HIS A 46 4.68 -15.30 5.58
N HIS A 47 5.33 -15.05 4.45
CA HIS A 47 5.82 -13.73 4.05
C HIS A 47 4.99 -13.20 2.88
N TYR A 48 4.58 -11.95 3.00
CA TYR A 48 3.73 -11.26 2.04
C TYR A 48 4.34 -9.90 1.70
N LEU A 49 4.22 -9.50 0.43
CA LEU A 49 4.62 -8.18 -0.02
C LEU A 49 3.43 -7.50 -0.70
N ILE A 50 3.15 -6.26 -0.31
CA ILE A 50 2.19 -5.39 -0.97
C ILE A 50 3.00 -4.33 -1.70
N PHE A 51 2.91 -4.28 -3.02
CA PHE A 51 3.50 -3.22 -3.82
C PHE A 51 2.50 -2.11 -4.08
N ILE A 52 2.89 -0.88 -3.78
CA ILE A 52 2.16 0.32 -4.19
C ILE A 52 2.66 0.73 -5.58
N CYS A 53 1.73 0.80 -6.54
CA CYS A 53 2.03 0.97 -7.96
C CYS A 53 1.30 2.19 -8.54
N PRO A 54 1.88 2.87 -9.56
CA PRO A 54 3.25 2.76 -10.04
C PRO A 54 4.28 3.48 -9.15
N ALA A 55 3.83 4.45 -8.34
CA ALA A 55 4.63 5.14 -7.32
C ALA A 55 3.68 5.56 -6.18
N PRO A 56 4.10 5.55 -4.90
CA PRO A 56 3.29 5.94 -3.76
C PRO A 56 2.66 7.32 -3.90
N GLU A 57 3.36 8.29 -4.48
CA GLU A 57 2.83 9.63 -4.70
C GLU A 57 1.70 9.64 -5.72
N LYS A 58 1.85 8.88 -6.82
CA LYS A 58 0.80 8.76 -7.84
C LYS A 58 -0.41 8.03 -7.27
N TRP A 59 -0.17 6.97 -6.52
CA TRP A 59 -1.22 6.22 -5.83
C TRP A 59 -1.97 7.11 -4.83
N MET A 60 -1.25 7.93 -4.06
CA MET A 60 -1.84 8.84 -3.08
C MET A 60 -2.71 9.91 -3.74
N ILE A 61 -2.25 10.50 -4.85
CA ILE A 61 -3.03 11.46 -5.65
C ILE A 61 -4.31 10.78 -6.17
N ALA A 62 -4.19 9.64 -6.85
CA ALA A 62 -5.33 8.92 -7.40
C ALA A 62 -6.34 8.47 -6.33
N THR A 63 -5.85 8.02 -5.16
CA THR A 63 -6.70 7.62 -4.03
C THR A 63 -7.43 8.82 -3.43
N ALA A 64 -6.79 10.00 -3.37
CA ALA A 64 -7.43 11.22 -2.92
C ALA A 64 -8.49 11.71 -3.93
N GLU A 65 -8.18 11.68 -5.23
CA GLU A 65 -9.11 12.02 -6.31
C GLU A 65 -10.34 11.09 -6.29
N GLU A 66 -10.14 9.79 -6.11
CA GLU A 66 -11.21 8.79 -5.94
C GLU A 66 -12.10 9.13 -4.73
N ALA A 67 -11.51 9.64 -3.65
CA ALA A 67 -12.24 10.12 -2.49
C ALA A 67 -12.87 11.52 -2.67
N GLY A 68 -12.70 12.18 -3.83
CA GLY A 68 -13.15 13.55 -4.05
C GLY A 68 -12.45 14.57 -3.15
N LEU A 69 -11.14 14.38 -2.93
CA LEU A 69 -10.27 15.23 -2.13
C LEU A 69 -9.17 15.83 -3.00
N SER A 70 -8.80 17.09 -2.73
CA SER A 70 -7.56 17.67 -3.23
C SER A 70 -6.48 17.62 -2.14
N LEU A 71 -5.24 17.28 -2.52
CA LEU A 71 -4.10 17.34 -1.61
C LEU A 71 -3.83 18.77 -1.12
N THR A 72 -4.20 19.78 -1.93
CA THR A 72 -4.02 21.19 -1.59
C THR A 72 -4.85 21.62 -0.38
N ASP A 73 -5.98 20.96 -0.14
CA ASP A 73 -6.86 21.25 1.01
C ASP A 73 -6.18 20.92 2.35
N PHE A 74 -5.14 20.09 2.27
CA PHE A 74 -4.29 19.70 3.39
C PHE A 74 -2.92 20.39 3.35
N GLY A 75 -2.71 21.38 2.47
CA GLY A 75 -1.40 22.04 2.32
C GLY A 75 -0.32 21.17 1.65
N LEU A 76 -0.71 20.12 0.94
CA LEU A 76 0.19 19.25 0.17
C LEU A 76 0.10 19.55 -1.33
N PRO A 77 1.18 19.35 -2.11
CA PRO A 77 1.12 19.48 -3.56
C PRO A 77 0.24 18.40 -4.18
N HIS A 78 -0.73 18.80 -5.01
CA HIS A 78 -1.50 17.89 -5.86
C HIS A 78 -0.85 17.70 -7.24
N ASP A 79 0.47 17.59 -7.25
CA ASP A 79 1.31 17.45 -8.43
C ASP A 79 2.40 16.44 -8.12
N PHE A 80 2.60 15.48 -9.02
CA PHE A 80 3.52 14.37 -8.80
C PHE A 80 4.97 14.83 -8.55
N GLU A 81 5.49 15.78 -9.34
CA GLU A 81 6.89 16.21 -9.20
C GLU A 81 7.13 16.94 -7.88
N LYS A 82 6.21 17.84 -7.50
CA LYS A 82 6.28 18.56 -6.23
C LYS A 82 6.08 17.63 -5.04
N LEU A 83 5.15 16.69 -5.13
CA LEU A 83 4.90 15.72 -4.08
C LEU A 83 6.12 14.80 -3.88
N SER A 84 6.73 14.32 -4.98
CA SER A 84 7.93 13.47 -4.90
C SER A 84 9.12 14.18 -4.25
N LYS A 85 9.24 15.51 -4.37
CA LYS A 85 10.30 16.28 -3.70
C LYS A 85 10.14 16.28 -2.17
N ILE A 86 8.90 16.30 -1.66
CA ILE A 86 8.67 16.32 -0.22
C ILE A 86 8.72 14.91 0.39
N THR A 87 8.24 13.88 -0.31
CA THR A 87 8.25 12.48 0.15
C THR A 87 9.64 11.83 0.11
N LYS A 88 10.57 12.34 -0.71
CA LYS A 88 11.96 11.87 -0.77
C LYS A 88 12.87 12.46 0.31
N THR A 89 12.35 13.30 1.20
CA THR A 89 13.17 13.83 2.29
C THR A 89 13.47 12.73 3.29
N SER A 90 14.72 12.65 3.76
CA SER A 90 15.17 11.58 4.67
C SER A 90 14.85 11.89 6.15
N LYS A 91 13.81 12.68 6.40
CA LYS A 91 13.46 13.17 7.74
C LYS A 91 12.62 12.13 8.48
N SER A 92 12.79 12.09 9.80
CA SER A 92 11.89 11.30 10.65
C SER A 92 10.51 11.94 10.68
N GLU A 93 9.48 11.16 11.04
CA GLU A 93 8.11 11.68 11.17
C GLU A 93 8.01 12.93 12.07
N ASN A 94 8.82 12.98 13.13
CA ASN A 94 8.83 14.10 14.08
C ASN A 94 9.53 15.36 13.53
N ASP A 95 10.39 15.20 12.51
CA ASP A 95 11.18 16.29 11.93
C ASP A 95 10.68 16.72 10.55
N ASP A 96 9.72 15.98 9.96
CA ASP A 96 9.11 16.29 8.69
C ASP A 96 7.98 17.33 8.87
N PRO A 97 8.12 18.56 8.34
CA PRO A 97 7.09 19.59 8.46
C PRO A 97 5.76 19.22 7.78
N TYR A 98 5.76 18.25 6.85
CA TYR A 98 4.56 17.78 6.16
C TYR A 98 3.88 16.59 6.84
N SER A 99 4.47 16.02 7.89
CA SER A 99 3.91 14.86 8.62
C SER A 99 2.47 15.09 9.09
N PRO A 100 2.11 16.22 9.75
CA PRO A 100 0.73 16.47 10.16
C PRO A 100 -0.25 16.53 8.98
N ASN A 101 0.20 17.10 7.85
CA ASN A 101 -0.58 17.24 6.62
C ASN A 101 -0.89 15.87 6.01
N PHE A 102 0.10 14.97 5.94
CA PHE A 102 -0.10 13.59 5.48
C PHE A 102 -1.02 12.81 6.42
N GLN A 103 -0.85 12.93 7.74
CA GLN A 103 -1.73 12.27 8.72
C GLN A 103 -3.19 12.71 8.54
N GLN A 104 -3.43 14.01 8.33
CA GLN A 104 -4.78 14.53 8.09
C GLN A 104 -5.37 14.02 6.76
N LEU A 105 -4.58 14.02 5.68
CA LEU A 105 -4.99 13.47 4.39
C LEU A 105 -5.41 12.00 4.52
N PHE A 106 -4.56 11.15 5.11
CA PHE A 106 -4.85 9.72 5.25
C PHE A 106 -6.02 9.44 6.18
N LYS A 107 -6.23 10.27 7.20
CA LYS A 107 -7.43 10.20 8.04
C LYS A 107 -8.70 10.46 7.25
N GLU A 108 -8.72 11.47 6.38
CA GLU A 108 -9.90 11.76 5.54
C GLU A 108 -10.08 10.73 4.43
N ILE A 109 -9.01 10.24 3.80
CA ILE A 109 -9.07 9.10 2.88
C ILE A 109 -9.70 7.89 3.57
N GLY A 110 -9.25 7.57 4.79
CA GLY A 110 -9.78 6.46 5.56
C GLY A 110 -11.24 6.62 5.98
N ARG A 111 -11.77 7.84 6.07
CA ARG A 111 -13.20 8.09 6.32
C ARG A 111 -14.05 7.97 5.06
N ARG A 112 -13.50 8.33 3.91
CA ARG A 112 -14.22 8.26 2.63
C ARG A 112 -14.12 6.90 1.96
N GLU A 113 -13.21 6.06 2.44
CA GLU A 113 -13.04 4.65 2.04
C GLU A 113 -13.05 4.45 0.51
N PRO A 114 -12.19 5.16 -0.26
CA PRO A 114 -12.05 4.89 -1.70
C PRO A 114 -11.62 3.43 -1.93
N ARG A 115 -11.90 2.86 -3.10
CA ARG A 115 -11.66 1.42 -3.39
C ARG A 115 -10.21 1.04 -3.11
N SER A 116 -9.28 1.90 -3.51
CA SER A 116 -7.84 1.71 -3.31
C SER A 116 -7.48 1.54 -1.83
N TRP A 117 -8.12 2.31 -0.95
CA TRP A 117 -7.96 2.22 0.51
C TRP A 117 -8.63 0.97 1.09
N LEU A 118 -9.84 0.64 0.61
CA LEU A 118 -10.56 -0.56 1.03
C LEU A 118 -9.75 -1.83 0.76
N VAL A 119 -9.19 -1.96 -0.44
CA VAL A 119 -8.34 -3.11 -0.82
C VAL A 119 -7.10 -3.19 0.06
N LEU A 120 -6.34 -2.09 0.20
CA LEU A 120 -5.12 -2.07 1.01
C LEU A 120 -5.41 -2.44 2.48
N SER A 121 -6.43 -1.81 3.06
CA SER A 121 -6.80 -2.02 4.45
C SER A 121 -7.37 -3.43 4.70
N PHE A 122 -8.08 -4.00 3.73
CA PHE A 122 -8.54 -5.38 3.74
C PHE A 122 -7.35 -6.35 3.75
N TRP A 123 -6.40 -6.22 2.81
CA TRP A 123 -5.22 -7.09 2.75
C TRP A 123 -4.43 -7.04 4.05
N ILE A 124 -4.13 -5.85 4.58
CA ILE A 124 -3.39 -5.70 5.83
C ILE A 124 -4.13 -6.37 6.99
N ARG A 125 -5.44 -6.13 7.14
CA ARG A 125 -6.24 -6.70 8.23
C ARG A 125 -6.34 -8.21 8.13
N HIS A 126 -6.67 -8.72 6.94
CA HIS A 126 -6.86 -10.15 6.72
C HIS A 126 -5.56 -10.92 7.01
N LEU A 127 -4.44 -10.50 6.39
CA LEU A 127 -3.14 -11.14 6.57
C LEU A 127 -2.67 -11.14 8.03
N LYS A 128 -2.94 -10.06 8.78
CA LYS A 128 -2.62 -10.00 10.21
C LYS A 128 -3.53 -10.85 11.08
N SER A 129 -4.77 -11.09 10.65
CA SER A 129 -5.76 -11.87 11.41
C SER A 129 -5.60 -13.39 11.21
N THR A 130 -5.12 -13.82 10.03
CA THR A 130 -4.97 -15.24 9.67
C THR A 130 -3.54 -15.59 9.22
N PRO A 131 -2.48 -15.13 9.92
CA PRO A 131 -1.10 -15.10 9.40
C PRO A 131 -0.54 -16.45 8.90
N TYR A 132 -1.02 -17.56 9.47
CA TYR A 132 -0.53 -18.91 9.17
C TYR A 132 -1.49 -19.77 8.35
N LEU A 133 -2.74 -19.32 8.15
CA LEU A 133 -3.81 -20.06 7.47
C LEU A 133 -4.54 -19.17 6.46
N VAL A 134 -3.81 -18.28 5.80
CA VAL A 134 -4.37 -17.34 4.83
C VAL A 134 -4.98 -18.10 3.65
N ASP A 135 -6.26 -17.84 3.37
CA ASP A 135 -6.92 -18.29 2.16
C ASP A 135 -6.66 -17.29 1.03
N LEU A 136 -5.72 -17.64 0.14
CA LEU A 136 -5.33 -16.79 -0.99
C LEU A 136 -6.46 -16.63 -2.01
N LYS A 137 -7.34 -17.64 -2.15
CA LYS A 137 -8.46 -17.58 -3.08
C LYS A 137 -9.50 -16.58 -2.58
N PHE A 138 -9.82 -16.64 -1.29
CA PHE A 138 -10.70 -15.67 -0.65
C PHE A 138 -10.19 -14.22 -0.80
N ILE A 139 -8.88 -13.98 -0.64
CA ILE A 139 -8.32 -12.64 -0.87
C ILE A 139 -8.61 -12.14 -2.28
N GLY A 140 -8.41 -12.98 -3.30
CA GLY A 140 -8.69 -12.61 -4.69
C GLY A 140 -10.16 -12.29 -4.94
N GLU A 141 -11.06 -13.16 -4.47
CA GLU A 141 -12.51 -12.98 -4.61
C GLU A 141 -13.00 -11.70 -3.91
N GLU A 142 -12.56 -11.47 -2.67
CA GLU A 142 -12.94 -10.31 -1.88
C GLU A 142 -12.35 -9.01 -2.44
N THR A 143 -11.15 -9.06 -3.01
CA THR A 143 -10.55 -7.90 -3.71
C THR A 143 -11.43 -7.48 -4.88
N ASN A 144 -11.86 -8.42 -5.72
CA ASN A 144 -12.73 -8.11 -6.85
C ASN A 144 -14.07 -7.53 -6.37
N ARG A 145 -14.67 -8.12 -5.33
CA ARG A 145 -15.91 -7.63 -4.72
C ARG A 145 -15.79 -6.16 -4.28
N LEU A 146 -14.66 -5.79 -3.66
CA LEU A 146 -14.40 -4.41 -3.20
C LEU A 146 -14.20 -3.43 -4.37
N LEU A 147 -13.62 -3.88 -5.48
CA LEU A 147 -13.43 -3.04 -6.68
C LEU A 147 -14.76 -2.79 -7.43
N ASP A 148 -15.68 -3.75 -7.40
CA ASP A 148 -16.98 -3.69 -8.08
C ASP A 148 -18.03 -2.85 -7.36
N GLN A 149 -17.79 -2.45 -6.10
CA GLN A 149 -18.79 -1.82 -5.22
C GLN A 149 -19.01 -0.30 -5.42
N ALA A 150 -18.42 0.30 -6.46
CA ALA A 150 -18.44 1.76 -6.64
C ALA A 150 -18.60 2.22 -8.09
#